data_AF-A0A7Y2NJR5-F1
#
_entry.id   AF-A0A7Y2NJR5-F1
#
_cell.length_a   1.000
_cell.length_b   1.000
_cell.length_c   1.000
_cell.angle_alpha   90.00
_cell.angle_beta   90.00
_cell.angle_gamma   90.00
#
_symmetry.space_group_name_H-M   'P 1'
#
loop_
_entity.id
_entity.type
_entity.pdbx_description
1 polymer ?
#
loop_
_entity_poly.entity_id
_entity_poly.type
_entity_poly.pdbx_seq_one_letter_code
_entity_poly.pdbx_strand_id
1 'polypeptide(L)'
;MKLRILIILLLFYGLACKHENGETPVSTNTETLTQMEFDKEKWRVKDGKDYPYRDQMLNAVIYNDSIRDLNRAEIIELLGEPSYYRDDKNFLYYRINETNIGFWTLHTKTMVIKLTDKNIVEWIKIHE
;
A
#
# COMPACT_ATOMS: atom_id res chain seq x y z
N MET A 1 53.96 10.17 -0.28
CA MET A 1 52.64 10.02 0.38
C MET A 1 51.53 9.56 -0.60
N LYS A 2 51.84 8.74 -1.63
CA LYS A 2 50.86 8.30 -2.65
C LYS A 2 50.81 6.78 -2.87
N LEU A 3 51.69 6.00 -2.21
CA LEU A 3 51.77 4.54 -2.39
C LEU A 3 50.93 3.75 -1.37
N ARG A 4 50.51 4.37 -0.25
CA ARG A 4 49.66 3.73 0.77
C ARG A 4 48.17 3.71 0.43
N ILE A 5 47.74 4.55 -0.52
CA ILE A 5 46.33 4.66 -0.92
C ILE A 5 45.96 3.57 -1.94
N LEU A 6 46.92 3.04 -2.69
CA LEU A 6 46.66 2.00 -3.71
C LEU A 6 46.35 0.62 -3.13
N ILE A 7 46.74 0.35 -1.88
CA ILE A 7 46.55 -0.96 -1.22
C ILE A 7 45.13 -1.12 -0.67
N ILE A 8 44.40 -0.02 -0.43
CA ILE A 8 43.03 -0.06 0.11
C ILE A 8 42.00 -0.41 -0.98
N LEU A 9 42.30 -0.14 -2.26
CA LEU A 9 41.41 -0.42 -3.39
C LEU A 9 41.41 -1.89 -3.86
N LEU A 10 42.35 -2.72 -3.37
CA LEU A 10 42.51 -4.11 -3.82
C LEU A 10 41.85 -5.16 -2.90
N LEU A 11 41.25 -4.74 -1.78
CA LEU A 11 40.62 -5.65 -0.81
C LEU A 11 39.10 -5.82 -0.98
N PHE A 12 38.47 -5.15 -1.94
CA PHE A 12 37.01 -5.21 -2.16
C PHE A 12 36.54 -6.18 -3.25
N TYR A 13 37.43 -6.96 -3.88
CA TYR A 13 37.08 -7.87 -4.97
C TYR A 13 36.85 -9.35 -4.55
N GLY A 14 36.73 -9.64 -3.26
CA GLY A 14 36.77 -11.01 -2.73
C GLY A 14 35.44 -11.66 -2.32
N LEU A 15 34.27 -11.11 -2.65
CA LEU A 15 32.98 -11.72 -2.27
C LEU A 15 32.04 -11.83 -3.48
N ALA A 16 32.39 -12.71 -4.41
CA ALA A 16 31.46 -13.23 -5.41
C ALA A 16 31.41 -14.76 -5.32
N CYS A 17 30.18 -15.26 -5.17
CA CYS A 17 29.70 -16.61 -5.44
C CYS A 17 30.04 -17.73 -4.43
N LYS A 18 29.11 -17.96 -3.50
CA LYS A 18 28.68 -19.31 -3.15
C LYS A 18 27.26 -19.50 -3.72
N HIS A 19 27.13 -20.37 -4.70
CA HIS A 19 25.88 -20.77 -5.33
C HIS A 19 25.39 -22.08 -4.70
N GLU A 20 24.14 -22.11 -4.23
CA GLU A 20 23.38 -23.35 -4.09
C GLU A 20 21.87 -23.05 -4.16
N ASN A 21 21.13 -24.00 -4.71
CA ASN A 21 19.85 -23.86 -5.40
C ASN A 21 18.62 -23.77 -4.48
N GLY A 22 17.58 -23.10 -4.96
CA GLY A 22 16.24 -23.15 -4.38
C GLY A 22 15.33 -22.13 -5.05
N GLU A 23 14.67 -22.51 -6.14
CA GLU A 23 13.57 -21.74 -6.73
C GLU A 23 12.53 -21.46 -5.63
N THR A 24 12.46 -20.20 -5.22
CA THR A 24 11.43 -19.70 -4.31
C THR A 24 10.61 -18.71 -5.12
N PRO A 25 9.28 -18.88 -5.22
CA PRO A 25 8.45 -17.97 -5.99
C PRO A 25 8.57 -16.58 -5.37
N VAL A 26 8.76 -15.59 -6.25
CA VAL A 26 8.83 -14.16 -5.99
C VAL A 26 7.89 -13.77 -4.85
N SER A 27 8.45 -13.61 -3.65
CA SER A 27 7.78 -12.90 -2.58
C SER A 27 7.98 -11.43 -2.83
N THR A 28 6.93 -10.78 -3.32
CA THR A 28 6.74 -9.34 -3.18
C THR A 28 7.08 -8.98 -1.74
N ASN A 29 8.07 -8.11 -1.55
CA ASN A 29 8.49 -7.56 -0.26
C ASN A 29 7.28 -6.93 0.43
N THR A 30 6.54 -7.72 1.21
CA THR A 30 5.51 -7.23 2.09
C THR A 30 6.23 -7.00 3.41
N GLU A 31 6.64 -5.76 3.64
CA GLU A 31 6.96 -5.29 4.99
C GLU A 31 5.86 -5.81 5.92
N THR A 32 6.24 -6.54 6.96
CA THR A 32 5.33 -7.28 7.82
C THR A 32 4.60 -6.29 8.73
N LEU A 33 3.71 -5.49 8.14
CA LEU A 33 2.77 -4.67 8.87
C LEU A 33 1.98 -5.60 9.76
N THR A 34 1.96 -5.31 11.06
CA THR A 34 1.12 -6.03 12.01
C THR A 34 -0.33 -5.87 11.56
N GLN A 35 -0.87 -6.94 10.97
CA GLN A 35 -2.22 -6.94 10.41
C GLN A 35 -3.21 -6.72 11.56
N MET A 36 -3.99 -5.65 11.45
CA MET A 36 -5.01 -5.26 12.42
C MET A 36 -6.38 -5.66 11.88
N GLU A 37 -7.29 -6.06 12.77
CA GLU A 37 -8.71 -6.20 12.43
C GLU A 37 -9.30 -4.85 11.98
N PHE A 38 -10.33 -4.90 11.14
CA PHE A 38 -10.96 -3.68 10.66
C PHE A 38 -11.74 -2.97 11.78
N ASP A 39 -11.35 -1.73 12.08
CA ASP A 39 -12.03 -0.81 12.97
C ASP A 39 -12.40 0.45 12.18
N LYS A 40 -13.71 0.68 12.03
CA LYS A 40 -14.24 1.80 11.23
C LYS A 40 -13.84 3.18 11.77
N GLU A 41 -13.68 3.32 13.08
CA GLU A 41 -13.36 4.59 13.71
C GLU A 41 -11.88 4.90 13.48
N LYS A 42 -11.00 3.91 13.70
CA LYS A 42 -9.57 4.04 13.40
C LYS A 42 -9.29 4.25 11.91
N TRP A 43 -10.05 3.61 11.03
CA TRP A 43 -9.89 3.75 9.57
C TRP A 43 -10.08 5.20 9.09
N ARG A 44 -10.92 5.95 9.81
CA ARG A 44 -11.28 7.33 9.52
C ARG A 44 -10.39 8.35 10.21
N VAL A 45 -9.56 7.94 11.19
CA VAL A 45 -8.61 8.84 11.82
C VAL A 45 -7.67 9.40 10.77
N LYS A 46 -7.54 10.72 10.77
CA LYS A 46 -6.67 11.48 9.89
C LYS A 46 -5.76 12.35 10.74
N ASP A 47 -4.45 12.24 10.53
CA ASP A 47 -3.45 13.06 11.19
C ASP A 47 -2.74 13.93 10.14
N GLY A 48 -3.07 15.22 10.12
CA GLY A 48 -2.66 16.12 9.04
C GLY A 48 -3.15 15.64 7.67
N LYS A 49 -2.21 15.15 6.84
CA LYS A 49 -2.53 14.56 5.52
C LYS A 49 -2.66 13.04 5.58
N ASP A 50 -2.21 12.39 6.64
CA ASP A 50 -2.02 10.94 6.66
C ASP A 50 -3.19 10.21 7.30
N TYR A 51 -3.30 8.92 7.00
CA TYR A 51 -4.28 8.00 7.57
C TYR A 51 -3.54 6.88 8.31
N PRO A 52 -3.17 7.09 9.59
CA PRO A 52 -2.14 6.29 10.26
C PRO A 52 -2.44 4.80 10.39
N TYR A 53 -3.72 4.40 10.32
CA TYR A 53 -4.14 3.02 10.56
C TYR A 53 -4.60 2.27 9.31
N ARG A 54 -4.73 2.92 8.15
CA ARG A 54 -5.34 2.30 6.96
C ARG A 54 -4.51 1.15 6.41
N ASP A 55 -3.19 1.29 6.38
CA ASP A 55 -2.30 0.26 5.81
C ASP A 55 -2.31 -1.04 6.62
N GLN A 56 -2.39 -0.92 7.95
CA GLN A 56 -2.45 -2.06 8.88
C GLN A 56 -3.77 -2.85 8.77
N MET A 57 -4.86 -2.17 8.40
CA MET A 57 -6.19 -2.77 8.24
C MET A 57 -6.53 -3.11 6.78
N LEU A 58 -5.69 -2.75 5.81
CA LEU A 58 -6.01 -2.84 4.39
C LEU A 58 -6.42 -4.25 3.97
N ASN A 59 -5.68 -5.26 4.42
CA ASN A 59 -5.99 -6.66 4.13
C ASN A 59 -7.33 -7.08 4.77
N ALA A 60 -7.63 -6.63 5.99
CA ALA A 60 -8.91 -6.93 6.64
C ALA A 60 -10.09 -6.30 5.89
N VAL A 61 -9.89 -5.18 5.19
CA VAL A 61 -10.90 -4.55 4.33
C VAL A 61 -11.06 -5.30 3.00
N ILE A 62 -9.96 -5.54 2.28
CA ILE A 62 -10.00 -6.08 0.91
C ILE A 62 -10.48 -7.55 0.86
N TYR A 63 -10.11 -8.34 1.87
CA TYR A 63 -10.42 -9.77 1.93
C TYR A 63 -11.68 -10.09 2.74
N ASN A 64 -12.40 -9.08 3.24
CA ASN A 64 -13.71 -9.30 3.83
C ASN A 64 -14.74 -9.46 2.72
N ASP A 65 -15.30 -10.66 2.55
CA ASP A 65 -16.26 -10.94 1.48
C ASP A 65 -17.51 -10.05 1.55
N SER A 66 -17.91 -9.61 2.76
CA SER A 66 -19.09 -8.77 2.95
C SER A 66 -18.98 -7.41 2.26
N ILE A 67 -17.77 -6.87 2.07
CA ILE A 67 -17.60 -5.56 1.43
C ILE A 67 -17.99 -5.59 -0.05
N ARG A 68 -17.91 -6.76 -0.70
CA ARG A 68 -18.21 -6.93 -2.12
C ARG A 68 -19.70 -6.90 -2.41
N ASP A 69 -20.51 -7.14 -1.39
CA ASP A 69 -21.97 -7.09 -1.49
C ASP A 69 -22.53 -5.69 -1.18
N LEU A 70 -21.70 -4.77 -0.70
CA LEU A 70 -22.13 -3.43 -0.34
C LEU A 70 -22.35 -2.53 -1.56
N ASN A 71 -23.36 -1.68 -1.44
CA ASN A 71 -23.56 -0.58 -2.35
C ASN A 71 -22.72 0.64 -1.95
N ARG A 72 -22.64 1.64 -2.84
CA ARG A 72 -21.89 2.89 -2.59
C ARG A 72 -22.17 3.53 -1.23
N ALA A 73 -23.44 3.69 -0.85
CA ALA A 73 -23.81 4.38 0.37
C ALA A 73 -23.32 3.61 1.61
N GLU A 74 -23.44 2.28 1.58
CA GLU A 74 -22.96 1.40 2.64
C GLU A 74 -21.42 1.40 2.73
N ILE A 75 -20.72 1.46 1.60
CA ILE A 75 -19.25 1.60 1.58
C ILE A 75 -18.82 2.92 2.21
N ILE A 76 -19.50 4.02 1.88
CA ILE A 76 -19.22 5.34 2.46
C ILE A 76 -19.58 5.34 3.95
N GLU A 77 -20.67 4.69 4.34
CA GLU A 77 -21.07 4.52 5.74
C GLU A 77 -20.08 3.65 6.52
N LEU A 78 -19.37 2.72 5.87
CA LEU A 78 -18.37 1.85 6.49
C LEU A 78 -16.99 2.52 6.54
N LEU A 79 -16.46 2.96 5.39
CA LEU A 79 -15.09 3.43 5.20
C LEU A 79 -14.93 4.96 5.29
N GLY A 80 -16.03 5.71 5.29
CA GLY A 80 -16.03 7.16 5.14
C GLY A 80 -15.89 7.57 3.67
N GLU A 81 -15.83 8.88 3.46
CA GLU A 81 -15.65 9.43 2.11
C GLU A 81 -14.27 9.03 1.52
N PRO A 82 -14.20 8.80 0.20
CA PRO A 82 -12.93 8.56 -0.47
C PRO A 82 -12.03 9.79 -0.34
N SER A 83 -10.72 9.54 -0.41
CA SER A 83 -9.71 10.59 -0.32
C SER A 83 -9.80 11.58 -1.48
N TYR A 84 -10.27 11.14 -2.64
CA TYR A 84 -10.54 11.97 -3.81
C TYR A 84 -11.51 11.26 -4.76
N TYR A 85 -12.20 12.04 -5.60
CA TYR A 85 -13.00 11.53 -6.71
C TYR A 85 -12.29 11.89 -8.03
N ARG A 86 -12.46 11.03 -9.04
CA ARG A 86 -12.13 11.36 -10.43
C ARG A 86 -13.43 11.65 -11.19
N ASP A 87 -13.32 12.03 -12.45
CA ASP A 87 -14.48 12.34 -13.31
C ASP A 87 -15.47 11.16 -13.41
N ASP A 88 -14.97 9.94 -13.23
CA ASP A 88 -15.79 8.74 -13.17
C ASP A 88 -16.33 8.48 -11.75
N LYS A 89 -17.65 8.63 -11.60
CA LYS A 89 -18.37 8.42 -10.35
C LYS A 89 -18.31 6.97 -9.88
N ASN A 90 -18.04 6.01 -10.76
CA ASN A 90 -18.01 4.59 -10.42
C ASN A 90 -16.76 4.16 -9.66
N PHE A 91 -15.83 5.07 -9.38
CA PHE A 91 -14.61 4.76 -8.64
C PHE A 91 -14.53 5.50 -7.31
N LEU A 92 -14.18 4.77 -6.25
CA LEU A 92 -13.87 5.32 -4.93
C LEU A 92 -12.38 5.10 -4.66
N TYR A 93 -11.65 6.20 -4.39
CA TYR A 93 -10.21 6.17 -4.16
C TYR A 93 -9.89 6.46 -2.70
N TYR A 94 -9.40 5.46 -1.98
CA TYR A 94 -8.96 5.59 -0.60
C TYR A 94 -7.44 5.57 -0.55
N ARG A 95 -6.83 6.73 -0.30
CA ARG A 95 -5.39 6.80 0.00
C ARG A 95 -5.11 6.02 1.29
N ILE A 96 -4.20 5.06 1.22
CA ILE A 96 -3.82 4.17 2.32
C ILE A 96 -2.63 4.76 3.06
N ASN A 97 -1.55 5.04 2.33
CA ASN A 97 -0.39 5.73 2.86
C ASN A 97 0.26 6.60 1.76
N GLU A 98 1.15 7.48 2.16
CA GLU A 98 1.95 8.30 1.26
C GLU A 98 3.30 8.59 1.90
N THR A 99 4.38 8.38 1.17
CA THR A 99 5.73 8.68 1.64
C THR A 99 6.24 9.91 0.91
N ASN A 100 6.65 10.92 1.67
CA ASN A 100 7.10 12.21 1.16
C ASN A 100 8.57 12.47 1.54
N ILE A 101 9.32 13.11 0.65
CA ILE A 101 10.63 13.71 0.94
C ILE A 101 10.57 15.22 0.74
N GLY A 102 10.54 15.97 1.85
CA GLY A 102 10.26 17.40 1.82
C GLY A 102 8.89 17.67 1.18
N PHE A 103 8.88 18.37 0.05
CA PHE A 103 7.66 18.71 -0.69
C PHE A 103 7.29 17.71 -1.81
N TRP A 104 8.09 16.67 -2.01
CA TRP A 104 7.89 15.72 -3.10
C TRP A 104 7.31 14.41 -2.58
N THR A 105 6.23 13.94 -3.23
CA THR A 105 5.67 12.61 -2.99
C THR A 105 6.50 11.57 -3.72
N LEU A 106 7.07 10.63 -2.97
CA LEU A 106 7.88 9.52 -3.51
C LEU A 106 7.01 8.32 -3.87
N HIS A 107 6.01 8.04 -3.05
CA HIS A 107 5.17 6.86 -3.19
C HIS A 107 3.79 7.10 -2.60
N THR A 108 2.75 6.56 -3.24
CA THR A 108 1.37 6.64 -2.74
C THR A 108 0.67 5.31 -2.95
N LYS A 109 0.28 4.67 -1.85
CA LYS A 109 -0.58 3.49 -1.90
C LYS A 109 -2.04 3.91 -1.85
N THR A 110 -2.84 3.42 -2.79
CA THR A 110 -4.27 3.71 -2.90
C THR A 110 -5.06 2.42 -3.05
N MET A 111 -6.12 2.25 -2.26
CA MET A 111 -7.16 1.26 -2.50
C MET A 111 -8.23 1.87 -3.40
N VAL A 112 -8.55 1.18 -4.48
CA VAL A 112 -9.54 1.60 -5.47
C VAL A 112 -10.68 0.58 -5.46
N ILE A 113 -11.89 1.07 -5.23
CA ILE A 113 -13.11 0.28 -5.34
C ILE A 113 -13.83 0.73 -6.62
N LYS A 114 -13.99 -0.17 -7.58
CA LYS A 114 -14.84 0.06 -8.75
C LYS A 114 -16.24 -0.44 -8.47
N LEU A 115 -17.22 0.37 -8.81
CA LEU A 115 -18.63 0.07 -8.76
C LEU A 115 -19.18 -0.17 -10.17
N THR A 116 -20.19 -1.00 -10.28
CA THR A 116 -21.03 -1.10 -11.47
C THR A 116 -21.97 0.11 -11.56
N ASP A 117 -22.66 0.29 -12.69
CA ASP A 117 -23.68 1.34 -12.85
C ASP A 117 -24.87 1.20 -11.87
N LYS A 118 -25.02 0.01 -11.26
CA LYS A 118 -25.99 -0.27 -10.19
C LYS A 118 -25.45 0.08 -8.79
N ASN A 119 -24.29 0.72 -8.70
CA ASN A 119 -23.59 1.09 -7.47
C ASN A 119 -23.15 -0.09 -6.58
N ILE A 120 -22.98 -1.29 -7.14
CA ILE A 120 -22.47 -2.49 -6.44
C ILE A 120 -20.98 -2.67 -6.74
N VAL A 121 -20.18 -3.17 -5.79
CA VAL A 121 -18.75 -3.46 -6.01
C VAL A 121 -18.55 -4.44 -7.16
N GLU A 122 -17.75 -4.03 -8.15
CA GLU A 122 -17.27 -4.88 -9.22
C GLU A 122 -15.92 -5.51 -8.86
N TRP A 123 -15.00 -4.68 -8.34
CA TRP A 123 -13.71 -5.15 -7.84
C TRP A 123 -13.07 -4.15 -6.88
N ILE A 124 -12.09 -4.63 -6.12
CA ILE A 124 -11.22 -3.85 -5.25
C ILE A 124 -9.77 -4.14 -5.62
N LYS A 125 -8.96 -3.09 -5.82
CA LYS A 125 -7.53 -3.21 -6.17
C LYS A 125 -6.68 -2.22 -5.38
N ILE A 126 -5.41 -2.57 -5.22
CA ILE A 126 -4.38 -1.68 -4.68
C ILE A 126 -3.58 -1.12 -5.87
N HIS A 127 -3.26 0.17 -5.82
CA HIS A 127 -2.39 0.86 -6.76
C HIS A 127 -1.30 1.61 -5.98
N GLU A 128 -0.07 1.56 -6.50
CA GLU A 128 1.17 1.95 -5.84
C GLU A 128 2.16 2.53 -6.85
#